data_AF-C1BK99-F1
#
_entry.id   AF-C1BK99-F1
#
_cell.length_a   1.000
_cell.length_b   1.000
_cell.length_c   1.000
_cell.angle_alpha   90.00
_cell.angle_beta   90.00
_cell.angle_gamma   90.00
#
_symmetry.space_group_name_H-M   'P 1'
#
loop_
_entity.id
_entity.type
_entity.pdbx_description
1 polymer ?
#
loop_
_entity_poly.entity_id
_entity_poly.type
_entity_poly.pdbx_seq_one_letter_code
_entity_poly.pdbx_strand_id
1 'polypeptide(L)'
;MGLVPDEAKVLPPPGIVNRNSVWLGVLGWCTAMLQNTLNRRPPLKSGVHRQVLMSTIGWFIGYHITKYENYNFARLDRDMNEYIRLHPEEFREKEKKTFAEIVEPFHPVR
;
A
#
# COMPACT_ATOMS: atom_id res chain seq x y z
N MET A 1 -0.21 6.81 23.42
CA MET A 1 -0.14 7.09 21.98
C MET A 1 -0.17 5.75 21.26
N GLY A 2 -1.25 5.44 20.53
CA GLY A 2 -1.33 4.20 19.74
C GLY A 2 -0.39 4.25 18.53
N LEU A 3 -0.23 3.11 17.85
CA LEU A 3 0.53 3.01 16.58
C LEU A 3 0.05 3.99 15.49
N VAL A 4 -1.16 4.51 15.62
CA VAL A 4 -1.76 5.48 14.71
C VAL A 4 -2.34 6.62 15.56
N PRO A 5 -2.06 7.90 15.24
CA PRO A 5 -2.57 9.05 16.00
C PRO A 5 -4.09 9.21 15.83
N ASP A 6 -4.71 9.95 16.76
CA ASP A 6 -6.18 10.08 16.82
C ASP A 6 -6.77 10.78 15.58
N GLU A 7 -6.01 11.67 14.96
CA GLU A 7 -6.32 12.34 13.69
C GLU A 7 -6.52 11.35 12.52
N ALA A 8 -5.88 10.17 12.56
CA ALA A 8 -6.07 9.15 11.53
C ALA A 8 -7.43 8.44 11.62
N LYS A 9 -8.19 8.61 12.71
CA LYS A 9 -9.54 8.02 12.85
C LYS A 9 -10.54 8.65 11.88
N VAL A 10 -10.23 9.81 11.33
CA VAL A 10 -11.04 10.49 10.30
C VAL A 10 -10.95 9.78 8.96
N LEU A 11 -9.88 9.03 8.71
CA LEU A 11 -9.68 8.32 7.44
C LEU A 11 -10.58 7.08 7.38
N PRO A 12 -11.11 6.75 6.19
CA PRO A 12 -11.88 5.53 6.01
C PRO A 12 -11.00 4.32 6.34
N PRO A 13 -11.47 3.39 7.20
CA PRO A 13 -10.69 2.22 7.54
C PRO A 13 -10.51 1.34 6.29
N PRO A 14 -9.36 0.64 6.17
CA PRO A 14 -9.19 -0.31 5.08
C PRO A 14 -10.24 -1.42 5.17
N GLY A 15 -10.70 -1.92 4.02
CA GLY A 15 -11.58 -3.08 3.99
C GLY A 15 -10.92 -4.29 4.65
N ILE A 16 -11.75 -5.20 5.21
CA ILE A 16 -11.28 -6.44 5.84
C ILE A 16 -10.43 -7.25 4.85
N VAL A 17 -10.86 -7.30 3.59
CA VAL A 17 -10.11 -7.88 2.47
C VAL A 17 -9.43 -6.73 1.72
N ASN A 18 -8.17 -6.47 2.07
CA ASN A 18 -7.32 -5.53 1.35
C ASN A 18 -6.16 -6.29 0.67
N ARG A 19 -5.55 -5.70 -0.36
CA ARG A 19 -4.46 -6.35 -1.12
C ARG A 19 -3.29 -6.77 -0.21
N ASN A 20 -2.88 -5.89 0.71
CA ASN A 20 -1.70 -6.11 1.54
C ASN A 20 -1.91 -7.19 2.60
N SER A 21 -3.09 -7.29 3.22
CA SER A 21 -3.45 -8.33 4.19
C SER A 21 -3.61 -9.69 3.53
N VAL A 22 -4.19 -9.74 2.32
CA VAL A 22 -4.21 -10.97 1.52
C VAL A 22 -2.77 -11.41 1.22
N TRP A 23 -1.92 -10.48 0.78
CA TRP A 23 -0.54 -10.80 0.43
C TRP A 23 0.28 -11.24 1.64
N LEU A 24 0.19 -10.55 2.77
CA LEU A 24 0.86 -10.91 4.01
C LEU A 24 0.29 -12.18 4.65
N GLY A 25 -1.01 -12.45 4.50
CA GLY A 25 -1.63 -13.71 4.90
C GLY A 25 -1.12 -14.90 4.09
N VAL A 26 -0.96 -14.73 2.77
CA VAL A 26 -0.33 -15.73 1.88
C VAL A 26 1.15 -15.91 2.23
N LEU A 27 1.89 -14.84 2.49
CA LEU A 27 3.28 -14.93 2.93
C LEU A 27 3.41 -15.69 4.25
N GLY A 28 2.55 -15.39 5.24
CA GLY A 28 2.50 -16.13 6.50
C GLY A 28 2.20 -17.62 6.31
N TRP A 29 1.30 -17.96 5.37
CA TRP A 29 1.04 -19.34 4.98
C TRP A 29 2.28 -20.02 4.38
N CYS A 30 2.93 -19.34 3.42
CA CYS A 30 4.16 -19.82 2.77
C CYS A 30 5.28 -20.03 3.79
N THR A 31 5.44 -19.16 4.79
CA THR A 31 6.40 -19.33 5.88
C THR A 31 6.10 -20.59 6.70
N ALA A 32 4.83 -20.87 7.01
CA ALA A 32 4.45 -22.07 7.75
C ALA A 32 4.73 -23.36 6.97
N MET A 33 4.48 -23.35 5.66
CA MET A 33 4.84 -24.46 4.76
C MET A 33 6.35 -24.65 4.65
N LEU A 34 7.10 -23.55 4.48
CA LEU A 34 8.57 -23.59 4.45
C LEU A 34 9.13 -24.21 5.73
N GLN A 35 8.61 -23.82 6.89
CA GLN A 35 9.01 -24.38 8.17
C GLN A 35 8.68 -25.89 8.27
N ASN A 36 7.59 -26.36 7.65
CA ASN A 36 7.30 -27.80 7.57
C ASN A 36 8.32 -28.53 6.68
N THR A 37 8.66 -27.96 5.52
CA THR A 37 9.65 -28.52 4.60
C THR A 37 11.03 -28.63 5.25
N LEU A 38 11.48 -27.59 5.95
CA LEU A 38 12.76 -27.58 6.68
C LEU A 38 12.83 -28.69 7.74
N ASN A 39 11.70 -28.99 8.39
CA ASN A 39 11.59 -30.06 9.38
C ASN A 39 11.36 -31.45 8.77
N ARG A 40 11.50 -31.61 7.44
CA ARG A 40 11.25 -32.86 6.69
C ARG A 40 9.84 -33.43 6.94
N ARG A 41 8.86 -32.56 7.18
CA ARG A 41 7.44 -32.93 7.34
C ARG A 41 6.68 -32.64 6.03
N PRO A 42 5.58 -33.37 5.74
CA PRO A 42 4.77 -33.08 4.56
C PRO A 42 4.23 -31.64 4.63
N PRO A 43 4.57 -30.76 3.66
CA PRO A 43 4.35 -29.30 3.79
C PRO A 43 2.90 -28.91 3.98
N LEU A 44 1.98 -29.54 3.24
CA LEU A 44 0.55 -29.22 3.21
C LEU A 44 -0.25 -29.94 4.31
N LYS A 45 0.15 -31.17 4.67
CA LYS A 45 -0.64 -32.02 5.59
C LYS A 45 -0.25 -31.84 7.05
N SER A 46 1.00 -31.48 7.34
CA SER A 46 1.48 -31.32 8.72
C SER A 46 1.17 -29.92 9.25
N GLY A 47 0.62 -29.83 10.47
CA GLY A 47 0.53 -28.57 11.19
C GLY A 47 -0.45 -27.56 10.58
N VAL A 48 -1.64 -28.00 10.15
CA VAL A 48 -2.70 -27.12 9.60
C VAL A 48 -3.06 -26.00 10.57
N HIS A 49 -3.13 -26.27 11.88
CA HIS A 49 -3.34 -25.25 12.91
C HIS A 49 -2.27 -24.14 12.86
N ARG A 50 -1.00 -24.50 12.60
CA ARG A 50 0.12 -23.56 12.51
C ARG A 50 0.08 -22.76 11.21
N GLN A 51 -0.34 -23.40 10.11
CA GLN A 51 -0.57 -22.72 8.84
C GLN A 51 -1.64 -21.63 8.98
N VAL A 52 -2.80 -21.99 9.56
CA VAL A 52 -3.88 -21.03 9.83
C VAL A 52 -3.40 -19.92 10.77
N LEU A 53 -2.70 -20.27 11.85
CA LEU A 53 -2.17 -19.29 12.80
C LEU A 53 -1.26 -18.27 12.10
N MET A 54 -0.27 -18.72 11.33
CA MET A 54 0.67 -17.82 10.65
C MET A 54 -0.03 -16.95 9.59
N SER A 55 -1.00 -17.50 8.87
CA SER A 55 -1.82 -16.72 7.94
C SER A 55 -2.64 -15.64 8.64
N THR A 56 -3.28 -15.95 9.77
CA THR A 56 -4.07 -14.97 10.53
C THR A 56 -3.22 -13.85 11.12
N ILE A 57 -2.00 -14.16 11.59
CA ILE A 57 -1.04 -13.16 12.07
C ILE A 57 -0.61 -12.25 10.91
N GLY A 58 -0.26 -12.82 9.76
CA GLY A 58 0.08 -12.05 8.56
C GLY A 58 -1.05 -11.13 8.11
N TRP A 59 -2.29 -11.62 8.16
CA TRP A 59 -3.48 -10.82 7.85
C TRP A 59 -3.67 -9.65 8.83
N PHE A 60 -3.56 -9.91 10.13
CA PHE A 60 -3.70 -8.89 11.17
C PHE A 60 -2.65 -7.79 11.05
N ILE A 61 -1.40 -8.17 10.81
CA ILE A 61 -0.29 -7.25 10.60
C ILE A 61 -0.54 -6.42 9.33
N GLY A 62 -0.95 -7.06 8.23
CA GLY A 62 -1.25 -6.38 6.98
C GLY A 62 -2.35 -5.33 7.12
N TYR A 63 -3.38 -5.60 7.91
CA TYR A 63 -4.44 -4.63 8.18
C TYR A 63 -3.92 -3.36 8.86
N HIS A 64 -3.07 -3.53 9.88
CA HIS A 64 -2.50 -2.41 10.62
C HIS A 64 -1.47 -1.63 9.79
N ILE A 65 -0.67 -2.31 8.97
CA ILE A 65 0.26 -1.67 8.04
C ILE A 65 -0.50 -0.84 7.01
N THR A 66 -1.55 -1.36 6.39
CA THR A 66 -2.36 -0.58 5.44
C THR A 66 -2.99 0.64 6.11
N LYS A 67 -3.45 0.51 7.36
CA LYS A 67 -3.98 1.66 8.11
C LYS A 67 -2.92 2.75 8.31
N TYR A 68 -1.69 2.37 8.63
CA TYR A 68 -0.56 3.29 8.79
C TYR A 68 -0.13 3.92 7.45
N GLU A 69 -0.10 3.12 6.39
CA GLU A 69 0.19 3.54 5.02
C GLU A 69 -0.80 4.61 4.55
N ASN A 70 -2.11 4.35 4.66
CA ASN A 70 -3.15 5.30 4.30
C ASN A 70 -3.01 6.63 5.06
N TYR A 71 -2.65 6.56 6.34
CA TYR A 71 -2.43 7.76 7.15
C TYR A 71 -1.24 8.59 6.64
N ASN A 72 -0.11 7.96 6.35
CA ASN A 72 1.06 8.68 5.86
C ASN A 72 0.83 9.34 4.51
N PHE A 73 0.18 8.63 3.58
CA PHE A 73 -0.15 9.21 2.28
C PHE A 73 -1.16 10.35 2.38
N ALA A 74 -2.19 10.20 3.22
CA ALA A 74 -3.15 11.27 3.45
C ALA A 74 -2.50 12.51 4.08
N ARG A 75 -1.56 12.32 5.02
CA ARG A 75 -0.79 13.42 5.60
C ARG A 75 0.09 14.10 4.56
N LEU A 76 0.80 13.32 3.74
CA LEU A 76 1.64 13.84 2.67
C LEU A 76 0.84 14.70 1.69
N ASP A 77 -0.32 14.21 1.24
CA ASP A 77 -1.19 14.95 0.33
C ASP A 77 -1.75 16.23 0.98
N ARG A 78 -2.12 16.16 2.26
CA ARG A 78 -2.58 17.34 3.01
C ARG A 78 -1.50 18.41 3.06
N ASP A 79 -0.30 18.04 3.50
CA ASP A 79 0.82 18.96 3.69
C ASP A 79 1.27 19.55 2.33
N MET A 80 1.27 18.74 1.26
CA MET A 80 1.55 19.19 -0.10
C MET A 80 0.51 20.20 -0.63
N ASN A 81 -0.78 19.91 -0.45
CA ASN A 81 -1.85 20.80 -0.91
C ASN A 81 -1.86 22.12 -0.12
N GLU A 82 -1.56 22.07 1.17
CA GLU A 82 -1.42 23.27 2.00
C GLU A 82 -0.23 24.13 1.54
N TYR A 83 0.91 23.51 1.23
CA TYR A 83 2.08 24.21 0.71
C TYR A 83 1.80 24.94 -0.62
N ILE A 84 1.15 24.27 -1.57
CA ILE A 84 0.77 24.85 -2.87
C ILE A 84 -0.20 26.03 -2.68
N ARG A 85 -1.15 25.89 -1.74
CA ARG A 85 -2.12 26.96 -1.44
C ARG A 85 -1.46 28.20 -0.84
N LEU A 86 -0.39 28.04 -0.06
CA LEU A 86 0.33 29.15 0.56
C LEU A 86 1.27 29.87 -0.42
N HIS A 87 1.74 29.20 -1.48
CA HIS A 87 2.71 29.73 -2.45
C HIS A 87 2.17 29.73 -3.90
N PRO A 88 1.08 30.46 -4.19
CA PRO A 88 0.50 30.51 -5.54
C PRO A 88 1.46 31.09 -6.59
N GLU A 89 2.42 31.92 -6.19
CA GLU A 89 3.43 32.50 -7.07
C GLU A 89 4.46 31.49 -7.61
N GLU A 90 4.76 30.43 -6.84
CA GLU A 90 5.65 29.34 -7.24
C GLU A 90 4.92 28.35 -8.16
N PHE A 91 3.64 28.11 -7.89
CA PHE A 91 2.80 27.14 -8.60
C PHE A 91 1.77 27.80 -9.52
N ARG A 92 2.24 28.65 -10.43
CA ARG A 92 1.35 29.29 -11.42
C ARG A 92 0.77 28.25 -12.39
N GLU A 93 -0.54 28.31 -12.60
CA GLU A 93 -1.20 27.51 -13.63
C GLU A 93 -0.64 27.88 -15.01
N LYS A 94 0.01 26.92 -15.67
CA LYS A 94 0.45 27.07 -17.06
C LYS A 94 -0.73 26.85 -17.98
N GLU A 95 -0.89 27.74 -18.97
CA GLU A 95 -1.89 27.55 -20.03
C GLU A 95 -1.64 26.23 -20.76
N LYS A 96 -2.65 25.35 -20.77
CA LYS A 96 -2.58 24.05 -21.44
C LYS A 96 -2.84 24.24 -22.93
N LYS A 97 -1.78 24.44 -23.70
CA LYS A 97 -1.85 24.55 -25.17
C LYS A 97 -2.28 23.22 -25.78
N THR A 98 -3.10 23.29 -26.83
CA THR A 98 -3.55 22.09 -27.54
C THR A 98 -2.49 21.61 -28.53
N PHE A 99 -2.53 20.33 -28.92
CA PHE A 99 -1.64 19.78 -29.96
C PHE A 99 -1.84 20.44 -31.34
N ALA A 100 -2.88 21.25 -31.53
CA ALA A 100 -3.01 22.09 -32.72
C ALA A 100 -1.98 23.23 -32.75
N GLU A 101 -1.49 23.67 -31.59
CA GLU A 101 -0.50 24.75 -31.45
C GLU A 101 0.93 24.23 -31.29
N ILE A 102 1.09 22.98 -30.85
CA ILE A 102 2.40 22.36 -30.57
C ILE A 102 2.77 21.44 -31.73
N VAL A 103 3.77 21.83 -32.52
CA VAL A 103 4.33 20.99 -33.59
C VAL A 103 5.57 20.27 -33.04
N GLU A 104 5.42 18.98 -32.75
CA GLU A 104 6.54 18.12 -32.38
C GLU A 104 7.27 17.60 -33.63
N PRO A 105 8.62 17.48 -33.59
CA PRO A 105 9.36 16.91 -34.70
C PRO A 105 9.04 15.42 -34.85
N PHE A 106 8.55 15.02 -36.03
CA PHE A 106 8.30 13.61 -36.34
C PHE A 106 9.59 12.90 -36.75
N HIS A 107 10.02 11.91 -35.96
CA HIS A 107 11.16 11.05 -36.25
C HIS A 107 10.66 9.67 -36.72
N PRO A 108 10.61 9.39 -38.04
CA PRO A 108 10.16 8.09 -38.54
C PRO A 108 11.15 6.98 -38.19
N VAL A 109 10.63 5.82 -37.79
CA VAL A 109 11.42 4.59 -37.65
C VAL A 109 11.66 4.03 -39.06
N ARG A 110 12.93 3.96 -39.47
CA ARG A 110 13.38 3.47 -40.78
C ARG A 110 14.15 2.16 -40.61
#